data_AF-A0A7S1KUW5-F1
#
_entry.id   AF-A0A7S1KUW5-F1
#
_cell.length_a   1.000
_cell.length_b   1.000
_cell.length_c   1.000
_cell.angle_alpha   90.00
_cell.angle_beta   90.00
_cell.angle_gamma   90.00
#
_symmetry.space_group_name_H-M   'P 1'
#
loop_
_entity.id
_entity.type
_entity.pdbx_description
1 polymer ?
#
loop_
_entity_poly.entity_id
_entity_poly.type
_entity_poly.pdbx_seq_one_letter_code
_entity_poly.pdbx_strand_id
1 'polypeptide(L)'
;EIYELGCQHGSQVAKLRHIKLARQAMVYWQSYDAFSRISLSIGINQLLLALSYYILGYILIEVGCRTAATYGVVLLCVLAETLTKLDMSLSIWQLRQIQFLHAFGPIISLVASYRWTAHSFESYWFAETLIVISFFSHGLLVALMLRFCFIKPQDNGTML
;
A
#
# COMPACT_ATOMS: atom_id res chain seq x y z
N GLU A 1 22.22 -17.14 0.54
CA GLU A 1 23.03 -16.67 -0.61
C GLU A 1 22.14 -16.34 -1.80
N ILE A 2 22.31 -15.16 -2.41
CA ILE A 2 21.65 -14.82 -3.67
C ILE A 2 22.37 -15.60 -4.78
N TYR A 3 21.66 -16.50 -5.46
CA TYR A 3 22.21 -17.42 -6.47
C TYR A 3 23.01 -16.69 -7.58
N GLU A 4 22.57 -15.48 -7.94
CA GLU A 4 23.19 -14.64 -8.97
C GLU A 4 24.51 -13.97 -8.54
N LEU A 5 24.76 -13.87 -7.22
CA LEU A 5 26.00 -13.34 -6.63
C LEU A 5 26.97 -14.46 -6.19
N GLY A 6 26.58 -15.71 -6.42
CA GLY A 6 27.45 -16.87 -6.25
C GLY A 6 28.45 -16.94 -7.39
N CYS A 7 29.75 -16.83 -7.07
CA CYS A 7 30.81 -17.12 -8.05
C CYS A 7 30.75 -18.62 -8.36
N GLN A 8 30.06 -18.99 -9.45
CA GLN A 8 29.97 -20.39 -9.90
C GLN A 8 31.33 -20.95 -10.34
N HIS A 9 32.29 -20.06 -10.65
CA HIS A 9 33.67 -20.40 -10.97
C HIS A 9 34.64 -19.61 -10.08
N GLY A 10 35.56 -20.33 -9.42
CA GLY A 10 36.66 -19.74 -8.66
C GLY A 10 36.33 -19.40 -7.21
N SER A 11 36.28 -20.42 -6.34
CA SER A 11 36.20 -20.23 -4.87
C SER A 11 37.35 -19.38 -4.31
N GLN A 12 38.46 -19.26 -5.04
CA GLN A 12 39.58 -18.38 -4.71
C GLN A 12 39.25 -16.89 -4.96
N VAL A 13 38.45 -16.58 -5.97
CA VAL A 13 38.04 -15.20 -6.33
C VAL A 13 37.10 -14.65 -5.25
N ALA A 14 36.16 -15.46 -4.77
CA ALA A 14 35.28 -15.09 -3.65
C ALA A 14 36.03 -14.76 -2.33
N LYS A 15 37.28 -15.22 -2.17
CA LYS A 15 38.10 -14.94 -0.99
C LYS A 15 38.84 -13.59 -1.06
N LEU A 16 38.90 -12.95 -2.24
CA LEU A 16 39.60 -11.68 -2.43
C LEU A 16 38.98 -10.56 -1.58
N ARG A 17 39.82 -9.73 -0.98
CA ARG A 17 39.39 -8.67 -0.04
C ARG A 17 38.39 -7.69 -0.65
N HIS A 18 38.61 -7.28 -1.89
CA HIS A 18 37.74 -6.33 -2.57
C HIS A 18 36.34 -6.92 -2.86
N ILE A 19 36.25 -8.22 -3.16
CA ILE A 19 34.95 -8.90 -3.33
C ILE A 19 34.21 -9.02 -2.00
N LYS A 20 34.90 -9.31 -0.90
CA LYS A 20 34.29 -9.34 0.44
C LYS A 20 33.74 -7.96 0.84
N LEU A 21 34.52 -6.90 0.63
CA LEU A 21 34.10 -5.52 0.90
C LEU A 21 32.91 -5.13 0.03
N ALA A 22 32.93 -5.44 -1.27
CA ALA A 22 31.82 -5.18 -2.17
C ALA A 22 30.55 -5.92 -1.73
N ARG A 23 30.65 -7.20 -1.33
CA ARG A 23 29.51 -7.99 -0.84
C ARG A 23 28.93 -7.40 0.46
N GLN A 24 29.78 -6.95 1.38
CA GLN A 24 29.33 -6.27 2.59
C GLN A 24 28.63 -4.94 2.27
N ALA A 25 29.16 -4.13 1.35
CA ALA A 25 28.51 -2.90 0.90
C ALA A 25 27.16 -3.16 0.23
N MET A 26 27.06 -4.20 -0.60
CA MET A 26 25.82 -4.59 -1.27
C MET A 26 24.71 -4.99 -0.29
N VAL A 27 25.07 -5.63 0.82
CA VAL A 27 24.12 -5.99 1.90
C VAL A 27 23.45 -4.74 2.50
N TYR A 28 24.21 -3.69 2.77
CA TYR A 28 23.65 -2.43 3.27
C TYR A 28 22.80 -1.72 2.22
N TRP A 29 23.26 -1.71 0.96
CA TRP A 29 22.51 -1.11 -0.14
C TRP A 29 21.17 -1.81 -0.37
N GLN A 30 21.13 -3.15 -0.34
CA GLN A 30 19.89 -3.92 -0.48
C GLN A 30 18.89 -3.63 0.64
N SER A 31 19.38 -3.47 1.88
CA SER A 31 18.52 -3.14 3.02
C SER A 31 17.92 -1.74 2.88
N TYR A 32 18.73 -0.77 2.41
CA TYR A 32 18.25 0.59 2.13
C TYR A 32 17.25 0.64 0.96
N ASP A 33 17.55 -0.04 -0.15
CA ASP A 33 16.64 -0.12 -1.31
C ASP A 33 15.29 -0.73 -0.90
N ALA A 34 15.31 -1.86 -0.17
CA ALA A 34 14.10 -2.49 0.33
C ALA A 34 13.27 -1.55 1.25
N PHE A 35 13.92 -0.89 2.21
CA PHE A 35 13.25 0.07 3.10
C PHE A 35 12.61 1.23 2.31
N SER A 36 13.34 1.80 1.35
CA SER A 36 12.85 2.92 0.55
C SER A 36 11.66 2.53 -0.34
N ARG A 37 11.69 1.34 -0.95
CA ARG A 37 10.56 0.79 -1.73
C ARG A 37 9.32 0.59 -0.87
N ILE A 38 9.47 -0.04 0.31
CA ILE A 38 8.34 -0.27 1.22
C ILE A 38 7.76 1.07 1.70
N SER A 39 8.62 2.01 2.10
CA SER A 39 8.19 3.33 2.58
C SER A 39 7.46 4.13 1.51
N LEU A 40 8.00 4.14 0.28
CA LEU A 40 7.38 4.81 -0.86
C LEU A 40 6.04 4.17 -1.20
N SER A 41 5.97 2.84 -1.25
CA SER A 41 4.75 2.12 -1.59
C SER A 41 3.64 2.36 -0.57
N ILE A 42 3.95 2.31 0.73
CA ILE A 42 2.98 2.65 1.79
C ILE A 42 2.51 4.09 1.62
N GLY A 43 3.43 5.04 1.44
CA GLY A 43 3.11 6.46 1.28
C GLY A 43 2.21 6.75 0.08
N ILE A 44 2.52 6.17 -1.09
CA ILE A 44 1.70 6.35 -2.30
C ILE A 44 0.31 5.74 -2.12
N ASN A 45 0.19 4.56 -1.51
CA ASN A 45 -1.12 3.98 -1.22
C ASN A 45 -1.97 4.90 -0.32
N GLN A 46 -1.38 5.50 0.73
CA GLN A 46 -2.09 6.47 1.57
C GLN A 46 -2.52 7.71 0.79
N LEU A 47 -1.63 8.24 -0.07
CA LEU A 47 -1.92 9.40 -0.91
C LEU A 47 -3.06 9.14 -1.89
N LEU A 48 -3.07 7.98 -2.55
CA LEU A 48 -4.13 7.58 -3.49
C LEU A 48 -5.48 7.44 -2.79
N LEU A 49 -5.49 6.92 -1.57
CA LEU A 49 -6.72 6.84 -0.78
C LEU A 49 -7.22 8.23 -0.34
N ALA A 50 -6.31 9.10 0.10
CA ALA A 50 -6.65 10.48 0.45
C ALA A 50 -7.23 11.24 -0.75
N LEU A 51 -6.63 11.07 -1.95
CA LEU A 51 -7.17 11.62 -3.19
C LEU A 51 -8.55 11.05 -3.53
N SER A 52 -8.79 9.76 -3.26
CA SER A 52 -10.11 9.14 -3.46
C SER A 52 -11.17 9.79 -2.58
N TYR A 53 -10.87 10.05 -1.29
CA TYR A 53 -11.79 10.75 -0.40
C TYR A 53 -11.98 12.21 -0.78
N TYR A 54 -10.91 12.89 -1.23
CA TYR A 54 -11.01 14.24 -1.75
C TYR A 54 -11.93 14.33 -2.98
N ILE A 55 -11.81 13.41 -3.93
CA ILE A 55 -12.70 13.33 -5.10
C ILE A 55 -14.16 13.14 -4.66
N LEU A 56 -14.43 12.30 -3.67
CA LEU A 56 -15.78 12.11 -3.16
C LEU A 56 -16.34 13.38 -2.48
N GLY A 57 -15.55 14.03 -1.63
CA GLY A 57 -15.99 15.26 -0.98
C GLY A 57 -16.20 16.40 -1.99
N TYR A 58 -15.22 16.66 -2.83
CA TYR A 58 -15.25 17.80 -3.72
C TYR A 58 -16.07 17.55 -4.99
N ILE A 59 -15.73 16.52 -5.78
CA ILE A 59 -16.33 16.31 -7.10
C ILE A 59 -17.77 15.78 -6.97
N LEU A 60 -18.03 14.87 -6.02
CA LEU A 60 -19.36 14.29 -5.88
C LEU A 60 -20.30 15.17 -5.05
N ILE A 61 -19.87 15.70 -3.90
CA ILE A 61 -20.76 16.47 -3.02
C ILE A 61 -20.84 17.94 -3.44
N GLU A 62 -19.72 18.64 -3.66
CA GLU A 62 -19.75 20.08 -3.99
C GLU A 62 -20.11 20.34 -5.46
N VAL A 63 -19.45 19.64 -6.40
CA VAL A 63 -19.69 19.82 -7.84
C VAL A 63 -20.91 19.05 -8.33
N GLY A 64 -21.31 17.97 -7.65
CA GLY A 64 -22.46 17.14 -8.03
C GLY A 64 -22.21 16.16 -9.18
N CYS A 65 -20.96 15.99 -9.63
CA CYS A 65 -20.63 15.15 -10.77
C CYS A 65 -20.37 13.69 -10.35
N ARG A 66 -21.45 12.92 -10.20
CA ARG A 66 -21.43 11.54 -9.69
C ARG A 66 -20.60 10.56 -10.53
N THR A 67 -20.70 10.68 -11.86
CA THR A 67 -20.01 9.78 -12.80
C THR A 67 -18.50 9.96 -12.75
N ALA A 68 -18.03 11.21 -12.88
CA ALA A 68 -16.60 11.52 -12.83
C ALA A 68 -15.98 11.11 -11.49
N ALA A 69 -16.66 11.38 -10.37
CA ALA A 69 -16.18 10.98 -9.06
C ALA A 69 -16.08 9.45 -8.90
N THR A 70 -17.09 8.70 -9.36
CA THR A 70 -17.09 7.24 -9.27
C THR A 70 -15.95 6.63 -10.07
N TYR A 71 -15.78 7.06 -11.34
CA TYR A 71 -14.68 6.57 -12.17
C TYR A 71 -13.30 6.98 -11.62
N GLY A 72 -13.18 8.20 -11.07
CA GLY A 72 -11.95 8.66 -10.43
C GLY A 72 -11.54 7.78 -9.25
N VAL A 73 -12.47 7.49 -8.35
CA VAL A 73 -12.22 6.61 -7.19
C VAL A 73 -11.87 5.18 -7.63
N VAL A 74 -12.60 4.62 -8.60
CA VAL A 74 -12.30 3.28 -9.13
C VAL A 74 -10.90 3.23 -9.73
N LEU A 75 -10.52 4.23 -10.52
CA LEU A 75 -9.20 4.30 -11.13
C LEU A 75 -8.08 4.40 -10.08
N LEU A 76 -8.25 5.24 -9.06
CA LEU A 76 -7.28 5.36 -7.97
C LEU A 76 -7.16 4.07 -7.15
N CYS A 77 -8.27 3.37 -6.91
CA CYS A 77 -8.26 2.07 -6.23
C CYS A 77 -7.50 1.01 -7.04
N VAL A 78 -7.75 0.92 -8.35
CA VAL A 78 -7.04 -0.03 -9.24
C VAL A 78 -5.55 0.31 -9.32
N LEU A 79 -5.20 1.59 -9.38
CA LEU A 79 -3.80 2.03 -9.38
C LEU A 79 -3.10 1.61 -8.09
N ALA A 80 -3.71 1.86 -6.94
CA ALA A 80 -3.17 1.46 -5.64
C ALA A 80 -3.02 -0.06 -5.50
N GLU A 81 -3.99 -0.85 -5.98
CA GLU A 81 -3.86 -2.32 -6.02
C GLU A 81 -2.70 -2.77 -6.91
N THR A 82 -2.50 -2.11 -8.05
CA THR A 82 -1.42 -2.44 -8.98
C THR A 82 -0.06 -2.13 -8.37
N LEU A 83 0.08 -0.98 -7.71
CA LEU A 83 1.30 -0.61 -7.00
C LEU A 83 1.60 -1.55 -5.83
N THR A 84 0.57 -1.91 -5.04
CA THR A 84 0.73 -2.87 -3.94
C THR A 84 1.24 -4.22 -4.43
N LYS A 85 0.76 -4.71 -5.58
CA LYS A 85 1.26 -5.95 -6.20
C LYS A 85 2.68 -5.84 -6.75
N LEU A 86 3.06 -4.66 -7.24
CA LEU A 86 4.36 -4.43 -7.86
C LEU A 86 5.47 -4.31 -6.81
N ASP A 87 5.18 -3.60 -5.71
CA ASP A 87 6.20 -3.21 -4.73
C ASP A 87 6.33 -4.18 -3.55
N MET A 88 5.28 -4.95 -3.23
CA MET A 88 5.27 -5.82 -2.05
C MET A 88 5.20 -7.31 -2.42
N SER A 89 6.24 -8.07 -2.04
CA SER A 89 6.31 -9.53 -2.15
C SER A 89 5.61 -10.25 -0.98
N LEU A 90 4.35 -9.87 -0.73
CA LEU A 90 3.55 -10.46 0.35
C LEU A 90 3.05 -11.86 -0.02
N SER A 91 2.78 -12.68 1.01
CA SER A 91 2.04 -13.93 0.80
C SER A 91 0.65 -13.62 0.23
N ILE A 92 0.12 -14.55 -0.57
CA ILE A 92 -1.19 -14.38 -1.22
C ILE A 92 -2.29 -14.02 -0.21
N TRP A 93 -2.26 -14.62 0.99
CA TRP A 93 -3.23 -14.32 2.04
C TRP A 93 -3.10 -12.90 2.60
N GLN A 94 -1.88 -12.44 2.88
CA GLN A 94 -1.63 -11.07 3.35
C GLN A 94 -2.00 -10.06 2.27
N LEU A 95 -1.64 -10.33 1.01
CA LEU A 95 -1.98 -9.49 -0.13
C LEU A 95 -3.50 -9.37 -0.26
N ARG A 96 -4.25 -10.47 -0.17
CA ARG A 96 -5.72 -10.46 -0.24
C ARG A 96 -6.34 -9.66 0.90
N GLN A 97 -5.80 -9.74 2.11
CA GLN A 97 -6.27 -8.95 3.25
C GLN A 97 -6.07 -7.44 3.03
N ILE A 98 -4.89 -7.03 2.57
CA ILE A 98 -4.60 -5.62 2.26
C ILE A 98 -5.51 -5.15 1.13
N GLN A 99 -5.63 -5.89 0.03
CA GLN A 99 -6.47 -5.52 -1.11
C GLN A 99 -7.94 -5.34 -0.71
N PHE A 100 -8.48 -6.29 0.06
CA PHE A 100 -9.85 -6.20 0.56
C PHE A 100 -10.05 -4.92 1.36
N LEU A 101 -9.18 -4.66 2.33
CA LEU A 101 -9.33 -3.53 3.23
C LEU A 101 -9.04 -2.19 2.54
N HIS A 102 -8.17 -2.20 1.53
CA HIS A 102 -7.88 -1.06 0.66
C HIS A 102 -9.09 -0.66 -0.18
N ALA A 103 -9.82 -1.62 -0.76
CA ALA A 103 -11.03 -1.34 -1.53
C ALA A 103 -12.25 -1.02 -0.64
N PHE A 104 -12.31 -1.62 0.54
CA PHE A 104 -13.46 -1.51 1.46
C PHE A 104 -13.74 -0.08 1.89
N GLY A 105 -12.74 0.68 2.33
CA GLY A 105 -12.90 2.08 2.75
C GLY A 105 -13.50 2.97 1.65
N PRO A 106 -12.86 3.07 0.46
CA PRO A 106 -13.39 3.83 -0.67
C PRO A 106 -14.78 3.41 -1.14
N ILE A 107 -15.10 2.12 -1.13
CA ILE A 107 -16.45 1.64 -1.49
C ILE A 107 -17.49 2.13 -0.48
N ILE A 108 -17.20 2.02 0.82
CA ILE A 108 -18.11 2.51 1.86
C ILE A 108 -18.26 4.02 1.79
N SER A 109 -17.16 4.76 1.61
CA SER A 109 -17.20 6.20 1.44
C SER A 109 -18.02 6.60 0.21
N LEU A 110 -17.89 5.89 -0.91
CA LEU A 110 -18.68 6.14 -2.11
C LEU A 110 -20.18 5.98 -1.81
N VAL A 111 -20.59 4.88 -1.16
CA VAL A 111 -21.99 4.64 -0.77
C VAL A 111 -22.48 5.74 0.17
N ALA A 112 -21.68 6.12 1.16
CA ALA A 112 -22.00 7.20 2.09
C ALA A 112 -22.20 8.54 1.36
N SER A 113 -21.31 8.88 0.41
CA SER A 113 -21.41 10.08 -0.39
C SER A 113 -22.65 10.09 -1.29
N TYR A 114 -23.02 8.95 -1.90
CA TYR A 114 -24.29 8.85 -2.65
C TYR A 114 -25.51 9.07 -1.75
N ARG A 115 -25.51 8.46 -0.56
CA ARG A 115 -26.57 8.65 0.45
C ARG A 115 -26.64 10.10 0.92
N TRP A 116 -25.51 10.75 1.13
CA TRP A 116 -25.45 12.16 1.50
C TRP A 116 -26.19 13.05 0.48
N THR A 117 -26.05 12.77 -0.82
CA THR A 117 -26.73 13.54 -1.89
C THR A 117 -28.24 13.26 -2.02
N ALA A 118 -28.82 12.34 -1.24
CA ALA A 118 -30.25 12.05 -1.27
C ALA A 118 -31.11 13.03 -0.46
N HIS A 119 -30.48 13.96 0.28
CA HIS A 119 -31.13 15.06 1.02
C HIS A 119 -32.27 14.64 1.97
N SER A 120 -32.15 13.47 2.62
CA SER A 120 -33.10 13.04 3.64
C SER A 120 -32.42 12.85 5.00
N PHE A 121 -33.15 13.11 6.08
CA PHE A 121 -32.63 13.07 7.46
C PHE A 121 -32.01 11.70 7.81
N GLU A 122 -32.74 10.61 7.53
CA GLU A 122 -32.26 9.23 7.72
C GLU A 122 -31.00 8.93 6.91
N SER A 123 -30.88 9.53 5.71
CA SER A 123 -29.74 9.30 4.83
C SER A 123 -28.48 10.02 5.31
N TYR A 124 -28.61 11.16 5.98
CA TYR A 124 -27.48 11.84 6.60
C TYR A 124 -26.90 11.03 7.75
N TRP A 125 -27.74 10.57 8.67
CA TRP A 125 -27.27 9.74 9.80
C TRP A 125 -26.62 8.44 9.31
N PHE A 126 -27.22 7.80 8.31
CA PHE A 126 -26.63 6.61 7.70
C PHE A 126 -25.30 6.91 6.99
N ALA A 127 -25.17 8.04 6.29
CA ALA A 127 -23.92 8.43 5.65
C ALA A 127 -22.81 8.73 6.67
N GLU A 128 -23.11 9.40 7.77
CA GLU A 128 -22.13 9.70 8.83
C GLU A 128 -21.56 8.42 9.47
N THR A 129 -22.44 7.47 9.81
CA THR A 129 -22.00 6.18 10.38
C THR A 129 -21.11 5.39 9.42
N LEU A 130 -21.45 5.36 8.13
CA LEU A 130 -20.64 4.72 7.10
C LEU A 130 -19.26 5.39 6.95
N ILE A 131 -19.19 6.72 7.01
CA ILE A 131 -17.90 7.45 6.94
C ILE A 131 -16.99 7.06 8.11
N VAL A 132 -17.52 6.97 9.33
CA VAL A 132 -16.75 6.54 10.50
C VAL A 132 -16.20 5.12 10.30
N ILE A 133 -17.02 4.20 9.78
CA ILE A 133 -16.60 2.83 9.46
C ILE A 133 -15.49 2.83 8.40
N SER A 134 -15.59 3.69 7.38
CA SER A 134 -14.57 3.83 6.34
C SER A 134 -13.22 4.28 6.92
N PHE A 135 -13.19 5.33 7.74
CA PHE A 135 -11.95 5.79 8.39
C PHE A 135 -11.38 4.77 9.37
N PHE A 136 -12.24 4.02 10.07
CA PHE A 136 -11.79 2.92 10.92
C PHE A 136 -11.11 1.82 10.10
N SER A 137 -11.68 1.45 8.94
CA SER A 137 -11.08 0.48 8.02
C SER A 137 -9.72 0.94 7.50
N HIS A 138 -9.57 2.24 7.25
CA HIS A 138 -8.30 2.85 6.86
C HIS A 138 -7.24 2.75 7.97
N GLY A 139 -7.62 3.05 9.22
CA GLY A 139 -6.72 2.86 10.36
C GLY A 139 -6.28 1.40 10.51
N LEU A 140 -7.20 0.45 10.32
CA LEU A 140 -6.89 -0.98 10.34
C LEU A 140 -5.95 -1.37 9.19
N LEU A 141 -6.12 -0.79 7.99
CA LEU A 141 -5.25 -1.00 6.84
C LEU A 141 -3.81 -0.56 7.13
N VAL A 142 -3.63 0.64 7.68
CA VAL A 142 -2.31 1.15 8.10
C VAL A 142 -1.70 0.24 9.18
N ALA A 143 -2.48 -0.17 10.18
CA ALA A 143 -2.02 -1.08 11.22
C ALA A 143 -1.57 -2.44 10.67
N LEU A 144 -2.30 -3.00 9.68
CA LEU A 144 -1.92 -4.24 9.03
C LEU A 144 -0.66 -4.09 8.18
N MET A 145 -0.53 -2.99 7.42
CA MET A 145 0.69 -2.70 6.66
C MET A 145 1.91 -2.60 7.58
N LEU A 146 1.81 -1.85 8.69
CA LEU A 146 2.87 -1.77 9.69
C LEU A 146 3.19 -3.14 10.30
N ARG A 147 2.16 -3.96 10.55
CA ARG A 147 2.34 -5.31 11.08
C ARG A 147 3.06 -6.24 10.11
N PHE A 148 2.76 -6.15 8.81
CA PHE A 148 3.36 -7.02 7.80
C PHE A 148 4.76 -6.58 7.39
N CYS A 149 5.06 -5.28 7.50
CA CYS A 149 6.38 -4.72 7.26
C CYS A 149 7.31 -4.77 8.48
N PHE A 150 6.99 -5.55 9.52
CA PHE A 150 7.93 -5.76 10.63
C PHE A 150 9.22 -6.42 10.12
N ILE A 151 10.34 -5.81 10.49
CA ILE A 151 11.68 -6.22 10.13
C ILE A 151 11.93 -7.67 10.58
N LYS A 152 12.28 -8.54 9.63
CA LYS A 152 12.72 -9.91 9.89
C LYS A 152 14.23 -10.03 9.63
N PRO A 153 14.97 -10.68 10.54
CA PRO A 153 16.36 -11.01 10.27
C PRO A 153 16.42 -12.05 9.14
N GLN A 154 17.19 -11.76 8.09
CA GLN A 154 17.51 -12.70 7.02
C GLN A 154 18.80 -13.47 7.34
N ASP A 155 18.91 -14.70 6.83
CA ASP A 155 20.06 -15.60 7.05
C ASP A 155 21.43 -15.01 6.63
N ASN A 156 21.43 -13.96 5.81
CA ASN A 156 22.64 -13.25 5.40
C ASN A 156 23.10 -12.18 6.41
N GLY A 157 22.44 -12.04 7.57
CA GLY A 157 22.70 -11.00 8.58
C GLY A 157 22.09 -9.63 8.25
N THR A 158 21.31 -9.55 7.17
CA THR A 158 20.52 -8.38 6.77
C THR A 158 19.25 -8.27 7.61
N MET A 159 18.91 -7.06 8.04
CA MET A 159 17.63 -6.73 8.66
C MET A 159 16.75 -6.12 7.58
N LEU A 160 15.71 -6.84 7.13
CA LEU A 160 14.74 -6.40 6.12
C LEU A 160 13.36 -6.22 6.74
#